data_AF-A0A015UB15-F1
#
_entry.id   AF-A0A015UB15-F1
#
_cell.length_a   1.000
_cell.length_b   1.000
_cell.length_c   1.000
_cell.angle_alpha   90.00
_cell.angle_beta   90.00
_cell.angle_gamma   90.00
#
_symmetry.space_group_name_H-M   'P 1'
#
loop_
_entity.id
_entity.type
_entity.pdbx_description
1 polymer ?
#
loop_
_entity_poly.entity_id
_entity_poly.type
_entity_poly.pdbx_seq_one_letter_code
_entity_poly.pdbx_strand_id
1 'polypeptide(L)'
;MNKTTEEIPTWSLCYLINGDATGLTDDEIRMIDRWVNDWQVQIVSPVTDEEGNAHPYFSRYPLFGLPAEVEDCDILYLNDNPSKI
;
A
#
# COMPACT_ATOMS: atom_id res chain seq x y z
N MET A 1 8.88 -15.85 2.71
CA MET A 1 8.41 -14.69 1.93
C MET A 1 6.94 -14.91 1.72
N ASN A 2 6.14 -13.98 2.22
CA ASN A 2 4.70 -14.08 2.31
C ASN A 2 4.07 -13.22 1.23
N LYS A 3 2.83 -13.57 0.86
CA LYS A 3 2.02 -12.82 -0.08
C LYS A 3 0.65 -12.55 0.54
N THR A 4 0.18 -11.32 0.42
CA THR A 4 -1.22 -10.94 0.70
C THR A 4 -1.70 -9.96 -0.37
N THR A 5 -3.00 -9.74 -0.45
CA THR A 5 -3.60 -8.68 -1.27
C THR A 5 -4.29 -7.71 -0.31
N GLU A 6 -3.92 -6.44 -0.36
CA GLU A 6 -4.41 -5.41 0.57
C GLU A 6 -4.93 -4.18 -0.17
N GLU A 7 -5.82 -3.46 0.49
CA GLU A 7 -6.41 -2.21 0.01
C GLU A 7 -5.46 -1.04 0.26
N ILE A 8 -4.69 -0.63 -0.76
CA ILE A 8 -3.66 0.42 -0.62
C ILE A 8 -4.22 1.77 -1.09
N PRO A 9 -4.14 2.83 -0.27
CA PRO A 9 -4.59 4.16 -0.70
C PRO A 9 -3.87 4.65 -1.96
N THR A 10 -4.62 5.11 -2.96
CA THR A 10 -4.06 5.52 -4.27
C THR A 10 -3.07 6.68 -4.14
N TRP A 11 -3.29 7.58 -3.19
CA TRP A 11 -2.39 8.70 -2.89
C TRP A 11 -0.98 8.25 -2.46
N SER A 12 -0.82 7.02 -1.96
CA SER A 12 0.47 6.49 -1.47
C SER A 12 1.27 5.73 -2.55
N LEU A 13 0.63 5.33 -3.66
CA LEU A 13 1.23 4.40 -4.62
C LEU A 13 2.46 4.95 -5.34
N CYS A 14 2.48 6.25 -5.66
CA CYS A 14 3.65 6.90 -6.26
C CYS A 14 4.90 6.78 -5.37
N TYR A 15 4.72 6.92 -4.06
CA TYR A 15 5.83 6.78 -3.12
C TYR A 15 6.27 5.32 -2.97
N LEU A 16 5.31 4.41 -2.82
CA LEU A 16 5.59 2.97 -2.65
C LEU A 16 6.27 2.33 -3.86
N ILE A 17 5.90 2.74 -5.08
CA ILE A 17 6.37 2.10 -6.32
C ILE A 17 7.55 2.87 -6.92
N ASN A 18 7.52 4.20 -6.92
CA ASN A 18 8.51 5.04 -7.61
C ASN A 18 9.43 5.79 -6.65
N GLY A 19 9.20 5.74 -5.33
CA GLY A 19 9.93 6.54 -4.35
C GLY A 19 9.61 8.04 -4.43
N ASP A 20 8.53 8.43 -5.12
CA ASP A 20 8.13 9.83 -5.28
C ASP A 20 7.22 10.27 -4.13
N ALA A 21 7.77 11.09 -3.23
CA ALA A 21 7.05 11.64 -2.08
C ALA A 21 6.30 12.95 -2.40
N THR A 22 6.29 13.40 -3.66
CA THR A 22 5.61 14.64 -4.05
C THR A 22 4.12 14.59 -3.71
N GLY A 23 3.63 15.59 -2.98
CA GLY A 23 2.23 15.67 -2.57
C GLY A 23 1.90 14.93 -1.27
N LEU A 24 2.87 14.22 -0.67
CA LEU A 24 2.74 13.63 0.66
C LEU A 24 3.23 14.59 1.74
N THR A 25 2.58 14.51 2.90
CA THR A 25 3.03 15.14 4.14
C THR A 25 4.07 14.27 4.84
N ASP A 26 4.87 14.89 5.73
CA ASP A 26 5.85 14.15 6.54
C ASP A 26 5.21 13.04 7.40
N ASP A 27 3.98 13.24 7.88
CA ASP A 27 3.28 12.24 8.69
C ASP A 27 2.79 11.05 7.87
N GLU A 28 2.36 11.28 6.62
CA GLU A 28 2.02 10.22 5.67
C GLU A 28 3.25 9.40 5.29
N ILE A 29 4.37 10.06 4.98
CA ILE A 29 5.65 9.39 4.68
C ILE A 29 6.07 8.50 5.86
N ARG A 30 6.05 9.03 7.09
CA ARG A 30 6.40 8.26 8.30
C ARG A 30 5.48 7.07 8.53
N MET A 31 4.18 7.23 8.29
CA MET A 31 3.21 6.14 8.41
C MET A 31 3.51 5.02 7.41
N ILE A 32 3.78 5.38 6.14
CA ILE A 32 4.13 4.42 5.09
C ILE A 32 5.46 3.73 5.41
N ASP A 33 6.50 4.50 5.75
CA ASP A 33 7.83 3.96 6.07
C ASP A 33 7.75 2.99 7.25
N ARG A 34 6.97 3.33 8.28
CA ARG A 34 6.77 2.44 9.43
C ARG A 34 6.15 1.12 9.00
N TRP A 35 5.08 1.15 8.20
CA TRP A 35 4.45 -0.06 7.69
C TRP A 35 5.41 -0.90 6.85
N VAL A 36 6.13 -0.29 5.91
CA VAL A 36 7.14 -0.94 5.05
C VAL A 36 8.20 -1.65 5.90
N ASN A 37 8.70 -0.97 6.94
CA ASN A 37 9.71 -1.52 7.83
C ASN A 37 9.18 -2.63 8.74
N ASP A 38 7.99 -2.44 9.33
CA ASP A 38 7.37 -3.39 10.27
C ASP A 38 7.06 -4.73 9.56
N TRP A 39 6.57 -4.68 8.33
CA TRP A 39 6.27 -5.87 7.51
C TRP A 39 7.50 -6.39 6.76
N GLN A 40 8.55 -5.57 6.64
CA GLN A 40 9.68 -5.80 5.73
C GLN A 40 9.21 -6.01 4.29
N VAL A 41 8.41 -5.07 3.80
CA VAL A 41 7.85 -5.10 2.44
C VAL A 41 8.98 -5.11 1.42
N GLN A 42 8.88 -6.02 0.45
CA GLN A 42 9.81 -6.18 -0.65
C GLN A 42 9.22 -5.63 -1.95
N ILE A 43 7.94 -5.90 -2.20
CA ILE A 43 7.24 -5.50 -3.43
C ILE A 43 5.80 -5.09 -3.07
N VAL A 44 5.35 -4.00 -3.70
CA VAL A 44 3.95 -3.58 -3.80
C VAL A 44 3.61 -3.57 -5.28
N SER A 45 2.59 -4.33 -5.69
CA SER A 45 2.18 -4.43 -7.09
C SER A 45 0.66 -4.25 -7.20
N PRO A 46 0.16 -3.18 -7.86
CA PRO A 46 -1.26 -3.03 -8.15
C PRO A 46 -1.81 -4.24 -8.92
N VAL A 47 -3.00 -4.68 -8.54
CA VAL A 47 -3.75 -5.71 -9.26
C VAL A 47 -4.47 -5.04 -10.42
N THR A 48 -4.19 -5.52 -11.63
CA THR A 48 -4.81 -5.00 -12.86
C THR A 48 -5.68 -6.06 -13.52
N ASP A 49 -6.62 -5.63 -14.35
CA ASP A 49 -7.36 -6.53 -15.22
C ASP A 49 -6.50 -7.07 -16.40
N GLU A 50 -7.12 -7.85 -17.28
CA GLU A 50 -6.47 -8.43 -18.47
C GLU A 50 -5.96 -7.37 -19.47
N GLU A 51 -6.51 -6.16 -19.42
CA GLU A 51 -6.12 -5.02 -20.26
C GLU A 51 -5.02 -4.16 -19.59
N GLY A 52 -4.64 -4.49 -18.34
CA GLY A 52 -3.64 -3.75 -17.56
C GLY A 52 -4.19 -2.51 -16.87
N ASN A 53 -5.52 -2.37 -16.76
CA ASN A 53 -6.14 -1.26 -16.06
C ASN A 53 -6.28 -1.54 -14.56
N ALA A 54 -6.01 -0.53 -13.75
CA ALA A 54 -6.39 -0.51 -12.34
C ALA A 54 -7.88 -0.14 -12.20
N HIS A 55 -8.52 -0.66 -11.15
CA HIS A 55 -9.92 -0.40 -10.82
C HIS A 55 -10.04 0.18 -9.41
N PRO A 56 -9.69 1.47 -9.22
CA PRO A 56 -9.75 2.08 -7.90
C PRO A 56 -11.19 2.16 -7.38
N TYR A 57 -11.34 2.05 -6.06
CA TYR A 57 -12.62 2.14 -5.37
C TYR A 57 -12.47 2.80 -3.99
N PHE A 58 -13.58 3.23 -3.39
CA PHE A 58 -13.53 3.83 -2.07
C PHE A 58 -13.58 2.75 -0.97
N SER A 59 -12.62 2.77 -0.05
CA SER A 59 -12.63 1.95 1.15
C SER A 59 -12.81 2.77 2.42
N ARG A 60 -13.56 2.18 3.37
CA ARG A 60 -13.68 2.69 4.73
C ARG A 60 -12.53 2.24 5.63
N TYR A 61 -11.79 1.21 5.25
CA TYR A 61 -10.77 0.58 6.06
C TYR A 61 -9.55 0.20 5.20
N PRO A 62 -8.87 1.17 4.57
CA PRO A 62 -7.61 0.88 3.89
C PRO A 62 -6.58 0.30 4.86
N LEU A 63 -5.55 -0.34 4.31
CA LEU A 63 -4.48 -0.95 5.11
C LEU A 63 -3.84 0.02 6.11
N PHE A 64 -3.75 1.30 5.73
CA PHE A 64 -3.30 2.39 6.59
C PHE A 64 -3.98 3.70 6.22
N GLY A 65 -3.90 4.68 7.12
CA GLY A 65 -4.45 6.02 6.92
C GLY A 65 -5.96 6.10 7.16
N LEU A 66 -6.58 7.12 6.59
CA LEU A 66 -8.02 7.41 6.68
C LEU A 66 -8.78 6.80 5.49
N PRO A 67 -10.11 6.62 5.59
CA PRO A 67 -10.95 6.23 4.46
C PRO A 67 -10.63 7.01 3.18
N ALA A 68 -10.34 6.29 2.09
CA ALA A 68 -9.81 6.87 0.87
C ALA A 68 -10.18 6.02 -0.36
N GLU A 69 -9.88 6.55 -1.53
CA GLU A 69 -9.77 5.74 -2.75
C GLU A 69 -8.55 4.81 -2.62
N VAL A 70 -8.74 3.54 -2.96
CA VAL A 70 -7.76 2.46 -2.85
C VAL A 70 -7.67 1.66 -4.14
N GLU A 71 -6.55 1.00 -4.33
CA GLU A 71 -6.38 -0.09 -5.29
C GLU A 71 -5.93 -1.35 -4.54
N ASP A 72 -6.45 -2.50 -4.96
CA ASP A 72 -5.95 -3.78 -4.47
C ASP A 72 -4.52 -3.98 -4.95
N CYS A 73 -3.60 -4.24 -4.02
CA CYS A 73 -2.20 -4.50 -4.34
C CYS A 73 -1.75 -5.84 -3.76
N ASP A 74 -1.04 -6.61 -4.57
CA ASP A 74 -0.28 -7.76 -4.13
C ASP A 74 0.99 -7.29 -3.40
N ILE A 75 1.12 -7.68 -2.13
CA ILE A 75 2.25 -7.33 -1.27
C ILE A 75 3.11 -8.57 -1.04
N LEU A 76 4.40 -8.46 -1.32
CA LEU A 76 5.39 -9.46 -0.93
C LEU A 76 6.22 -8.94 0.24
N TYR A 77 6.28 -9.70 1.33
CA TYR A 77 6.89 -9.25 2.58
C TYR A 77 7.57 -10.40 3.33
N LEU A 78 8.41 -10.10 4.31
CA LEU A 78 9.23 -11.10 5.01
C LEU A 78 8.79 -11.38 6.45
N ASN A 79 8.19 -10.41 7.14
CA ASN A 79 7.82 -10.57 8.54
C ASN A 79 6.39 -11.12 8.69
N ASP A 80 6.25 -12.31 9.26
CA ASP A 80 5.01 -13.09 9.37
C ASP A 80 4.00 -12.54 10.41
N ASN A 81 4.26 -11.38 11.04
CA ASN A 81 3.39 -10.89 12.10
C ASN A 81 3.40 -9.36 12.32
N PRO A 82 2.49 -8.64 11.69
CA PRO A 82 2.02 -7.33 12.12
C PRO A 82 0.60 -7.51 12.62
N SER A 83 0.43 -8.03 13.83
CA SER A 83 -0.90 -8.22 14.40
C SER A 83 -1.65 -6.88 14.37
N LYS A 84 -2.67 -6.76 13.52
CA LYS A 84 -3.81 -5.84 13.61
C LYS A 84 -3.47 -4.45 14.16
N ILE A 85 -3.22 -3.49 13.27
CA ILE A 85 -3.44 -2.08 13.61
C ILE A 85 -4.93 -1.89 13.88
#